data_AF-A0A8H7Q2S8-F1
#
_entry.id   AF-A0A8H7Q2S8-F1
#
_cell.length_a   1.000
_cell.length_b   1.000
_cell.length_c   1.000
_cell.angle_alpha   90.00
_cell.angle_beta   90.00
_cell.angle_gamma   90.00
#
_symmetry.space_group_name_H-M   'P 1'
#
loop_
_entity.id
_entity.type
_entity.pdbx_description
1 polymer ?
#
loop_
_entity_poly.entity_id
_entity_poly.type
_entity_poly.pdbx_seq_one_letter_code
_entity_poly.pdbx_strand_id
1 'polypeptide(L)'
;MSAMDIIEENKTAITKDSSNVFSNAQNVSGLNISVHPLVLLNISDHYTRIKVQNPNLKAQESVFGALLATQSGREIDVVNSFELLHSRDESGKVTIDKDYLVMKQEQLKQVFPQLDLMGWYALGAIPSVSDIHIHTQFFDINESPLFLQLNPNSLTANGNKELPIAVYESIIDIIDGQAQTLFVKTQYKIATGEAERIAVDHASRPSLSADKHGAGGSLISNLTTQRNAIEMLQMRIRILLEYLKDTEAGKIPVDHDIERQISSLCNRLPVVNTKEFNAEFLKEYNDVVLTSYLATITKGVNSVNELIDKVNFTHNVPGSLMGGRGPGSRKGKARTFA
;
A
#
# COMPACT_ATOMS: atom_id res chain seq x y z
N MET A 1 37.31 61.05 4.25
CA MET A 1 37.43 60.23 3.02
C MET A 1 37.64 58.80 3.49
N SER A 2 36.57 58.00 3.61
CA SER A 2 35.94 57.17 2.54
C SER A 2 36.79 55.93 2.27
N ALA A 3 36.33 54.68 2.17
CA ALA A 3 35.07 53.94 2.36
C ALA A 3 35.53 52.44 2.49
N MET A 4 34.98 51.58 3.36
CA MET A 4 33.71 50.83 3.28
C MET A 4 33.62 49.86 2.07
N ASP A 5 33.42 48.57 2.39
CA ASP A 5 32.78 47.45 1.64
C ASP A 5 33.45 46.13 2.10
N ILE A 6 33.02 45.46 3.18
CA ILE A 6 31.83 44.60 3.35
C ILE A 6 31.66 43.60 2.19
N ILE A 7 32.13 42.37 2.40
CA ILE A 7 31.58 41.17 1.76
C ILE A 7 31.05 40.30 2.90
N GLU A 8 29.76 40.47 3.19
CA GLU A 8 28.95 39.54 3.98
C GLU A 8 28.66 38.31 3.10
N GLU A 9 29.30 37.18 3.41
CA GLU A 9 28.84 35.88 2.91
C GLU A 9 27.56 35.47 3.66
N ASN A 10 26.45 35.79 3.00
CA ASN A 10 25.16 35.10 2.99
C ASN A 10 24.99 33.96 4.02
N LYS A 11 24.79 34.31 5.29
CA LYS A 11 23.94 33.54 6.19
C LYS A 11 22.54 33.60 5.60
N THR A 12 22.14 32.57 4.84
CA THR A 12 20.73 32.31 4.59
C THR A 12 20.03 32.32 5.94
N ALA A 13 19.23 33.37 6.15
CA ALA A 13 18.45 33.57 7.34
C ALA A 13 17.53 32.37 7.52
N ILE A 14 17.92 31.47 8.42
CA ILE A 14 17.01 30.54 9.06
C ILE A 14 16.05 31.44 9.82
N THR A 15 14.88 31.69 9.25
CA THR A 15 13.75 32.22 10.00
C THR A 15 13.53 31.29 11.18
N LYS A 16 13.88 31.78 12.37
CA LYS A 16 13.65 31.14 13.65
C LYS A 16 12.14 31.06 13.90
N ASP A 17 11.51 30.00 13.41
CA ASP A 17 10.33 29.47 14.08
C ASP A 17 10.83 28.55 15.19
N SER A 18 10.64 28.98 16.44
CA SER A 18 10.90 28.23 17.67
C SER A 18 9.97 27.01 17.86
N SER A 19 9.46 26.46 16.76
CA SER A 19 8.55 25.32 16.67
C SER A 19 8.96 24.35 15.56
N ASN A 20 10.25 24.30 15.19
CA ASN A 20 10.76 23.35 14.20
C ASN A 20 10.89 21.95 14.82
N VAL A 21 9.76 21.25 14.83
CA VAL A 21 9.61 19.84 15.25
C VAL A 21 10.07 18.86 14.16
N PHE A 22 10.25 19.38 12.94
CA PHE A 22 10.55 18.62 11.73
C PHE A 22 11.95 18.98 11.22
N SER A 23 12.77 17.96 10.96
CA SER A 23 14.09 18.12 10.36
C SER A 23 14.06 17.75 8.88
N ASN A 24 14.62 18.63 8.04
CA ASN A 24 14.85 18.38 6.62
C ASN A 24 16.12 17.53 6.35
N ALA A 25 16.78 17.03 7.40
CA ALA A 25 17.95 16.17 7.24
C ALA A 25 17.57 14.89 6.47
N GLN A 26 18.48 14.41 5.62
CA GLN A 26 18.32 13.10 4.99
C GLN A 26 18.38 12.02 6.06
N ASN A 27 17.39 11.13 6.07
CA ASN A 27 17.39 10.00 6.99
C ASN A 27 18.54 9.02 6.64
N VAL A 28 19.34 8.66 7.64
CA VAL A 28 20.51 7.77 7.52
C VAL A 28 20.29 6.42 8.26
N SER A 29 19.09 6.16 8.79
CA SER A 29 18.80 4.94 9.57
C SER A 29 18.95 3.64 8.75
N GLY A 30 18.77 3.74 7.43
CA GLY A 30 18.82 2.60 6.52
C GLY A 30 17.68 1.60 6.74
N LEU A 31 16.59 2.01 7.42
CA LEU A 31 15.40 1.19 7.58
C LEU A 31 14.60 1.12 6.28
N ASN A 32 14.09 -0.07 5.99
CA ASN A 32 13.23 -0.33 4.84
C ASN A 32 11.80 -0.51 5.35
N ILE A 33 11.00 0.55 5.26
CA ILE A 33 9.63 0.55 5.78
C ILE A 33 8.66 0.18 4.66
N SER A 34 7.92 -0.91 4.85
CA SER A 34 6.78 -1.27 4.03
C SER A 34 5.48 -0.96 4.75
N VAL A 35 4.53 -0.33 4.07
CA VAL A 35 3.18 -0.09 4.60
C VAL A 35 2.18 -0.91 3.80
N HIS A 36 1.39 -1.73 4.49
CA HIS A 36 0.31 -2.50 3.89
C HIS A 36 -0.95 -1.65 3.68
N PRO A 37 -1.66 -1.80 2.54
CA PRO A 37 -2.92 -1.10 2.27
C PRO A 37 -3.98 -1.23 3.37
N LEU A 38 -4.06 -2.36 4.08
CA LEU A 38 -5.00 -2.55 5.18
C LEU A 38 -4.87 -1.46 6.25
N VAL A 39 -3.65 -1.06 6.58
CA VAL A 39 -3.37 0.04 7.53
C VAL A 39 -4.03 1.33 7.05
N LEU A 40 -3.88 1.64 5.76
CA LEU A 40 -4.44 2.86 5.16
C LEU A 40 -5.96 2.84 5.15
N LEU A 41 -6.55 1.66 4.88
CA LEU A 41 -7.99 1.46 4.94
C LEU A 41 -8.52 1.63 6.37
N ASN A 42 -7.84 1.06 7.38
CA ASN A 42 -8.21 1.20 8.78
C ASN A 42 -8.16 2.66 9.24
N ILE A 43 -7.10 3.41 8.89
CA ILE A 43 -6.98 4.84 9.23
C ILE A 43 -8.08 5.65 8.54
N SER A 44 -8.36 5.35 7.26
CA SER A 44 -9.40 6.05 6.49
C SER A 44 -10.81 5.78 7.04
N ASP A 45 -11.10 4.54 7.44
CA ASP A 45 -12.33 4.15 8.10
C ASP A 45 -12.47 4.86 9.47
N HIS A 46 -11.42 4.83 10.30
CA HIS A 46 -11.39 5.53 11.59
C HIS A 46 -11.65 7.03 11.42
N TYR A 47 -10.96 7.69 10.50
CA TYR A 47 -11.20 9.11 10.17
C TYR A 47 -12.65 9.36 9.74
N THR A 48 -13.17 8.56 8.80
CA THR A 48 -14.51 8.75 8.25
C THR A 48 -15.58 8.55 9.31
N ARG A 49 -15.45 7.52 10.15
CA ARG A 49 -16.38 7.24 11.26
C ARG A 49 -16.43 8.40 12.25
N ILE A 50 -15.27 8.88 12.71
CA ILE A 50 -15.21 9.98 13.69
C ILE A 50 -15.80 11.26 13.10
N LYS A 51 -15.49 11.57 11.84
CA LYS A 51 -16.02 12.75 11.14
C LYS A 51 -17.54 12.71 10.99
N VAL A 52 -18.11 11.54 10.72
CA VAL A 52 -19.57 11.37 10.60
C VAL A 52 -20.27 11.43 11.95
N GLN A 53 -19.69 10.82 12.99
CA GLN A 53 -20.26 10.81 14.33
C GLN A 53 -20.19 12.19 15.00
N ASN A 54 -19.10 12.93 14.75
CA ASN A 54 -18.84 14.22 15.38
C ASN A 54 -18.48 15.28 14.32
N PRO A 55 -19.47 15.80 13.58
CA PRO A 55 -19.22 16.71 12.45
C PRO A 55 -18.56 18.04 12.86
N ASN A 56 -18.71 18.45 14.12
CA ASN A 56 -18.11 19.69 14.65
C ASN A 56 -16.69 19.48 15.23
N LEU A 57 -16.25 18.23 15.39
CA LEU A 57 -14.94 17.92 15.93
C LEU A 57 -13.90 18.04 14.82
N LYS A 58 -12.81 18.76 15.06
CA LYS A 58 -11.66 18.72 14.17
C LYS A 58 -11.07 17.31 14.23
N ALA A 59 -11.31 16.50 13.21
CA ALA A 59 -10.84 15.12 13.18
C ALA A 59 -9.32 14.98 13.36
N GLN A 60 -8.56 16.00 12.97
CA GLN A 60 -7.10 16.06 13.17
C GLN A 60 -6.69 16.03 14.65
N GLU A 61 -7.61 16.41 15.54
CA GLU A 61 -7.36 16.54 16.97
C GLU A 61 -7.80 15.31 17.78
N SER A 62 -8.32 14.26 17.14
CA SER A 62 -8.99 13.15 17.85
C SER A 62 -8.79 11.76 17.26
N VAL A 63 -8.08 11.65 16.13
CA VAL A 63 -7.84 10.35 15.48
C VAL A 63 -6.40 9.94 15.72
N PHE A 64 -6.23 9.06 16.71
CA PHE A 64 -4.95 8.46 17.07
C PHE A 64 -5.09 6.94 17.07
N GLY A 65 -4.03 6.25 16.65
CA GLY A 65 -4.00 4.81 16.77
C GLY A 65 -2.61 4.22 16.74
N ALA A 66 -2.53 2.94 17.04
CA ALA A 66 -1.30 2.16 17.11
C ALA A 66 -1.05 1.44 15.78
N LEU A 67 0.23 1.30 15.43
CA LEU A 67 0.71 0.55 14.28
C LEU A 67 1.35 -0.76 14.74
N LEU A 68 0.87 -1.85 14.14
CA LEU A 68 1.41 -3.19 14.33
C LEU A 68 2.22 -3.59 13.12
N ALA A 69 3.44 -4.04 13.36
CA ALA A 69 4.35 -4.42 12.31
C ALA A 69 5.12 -5.69 12.67
N THR A 70 5.66 -6.35 11.65
CA THR A 70 6.71 -7.36 11.80
C THR A 70 8.05 -6.70 11.52
N GLN A 71 9.07 -7.00 12.33
CA GLN A 71 10.43 -6.51 12.09
C GLN A 71 11.37 -7.68 11.81
N SER A 72 12.00 -7.66 10.64
CA SER A 72 13.06 -8.59 10.24
C SER A 72 14.36 -7.83 10.00
N GLY A 73 15.16 -7.65 11.06
CA GLY A 73 16.37 -6.84 11.00
C GLY A 73 16.05 -5.37 10.76
N ARG A 74 16.40 -4.86 9.57
CA ARG A 74 16.13 -3.47 9.13
C ARG A 74 14.87 -3.33 8.28
N GLU A 75 14.18 -4.42 8.00
CA GLU A 75 12.91 -4.39 7.27
C GLU A 75 11.76 -4.36 8.26
N ILE A 76 10.92 -3.35 8.15
CA ILE A 76 9.73 -3.16 8.98
C ILE A 76 8.52 -3.20 8.06
N ASP A 77 7.69 -4.23 8.23
CA ASP A 77 6.44 -4.35 7.48
C ASP A 77 5.26 -3.99 8.39
N VAL A 78 4.69 -2.81 8.18
CA VAL A 78 3.53 -2.31 8.91
C VAL A 78 2.27 -2.95 8.33
N VAL A 79 1.77 -3.98 9.00
CA VAL A 79 0.72 -4.87 8.49
C VAL A 79 -0.67 -4.45 8.95
N ASN A 80 -0.81 -4.00 10.19
CA ASN A 80 -2.11 -3.74 10.80
C ASN A 80 -2.08 -2.51 11.73
N SER A 81 -3.25 -2.04 12.15
CA SER A 81 -3.39 -0.88 13.01
C SER A 81 -4.68 -0.94 13.81
N PHE A 82 -4.71 -0.34 14.99
CA PHE A 82 -5.92 -0.23 15.81
C PHE A 82 -6.06 1.18 16.41
N GLU A 83 -7.28 1.58 16.75
CA GLU A 83 -7.58 2.88 17.37
C GLU A 83 -7.14 2.93 18.84
N LEU A 84 -6.69 4.10 19.29
CA LEU A 84 -6.27 4.32 20.68
C LEU A 84 -7.26 5.21 21.42
N LEU A 85 -7.50 4.88 22.69
CA LEU A 85 -8.23 5.74 23.60
C LEU A 85 -7.27 6.82 24.13
N HIS A 86 -7.78 8.05 24.22
CA HIS A 86 -7.02 9.19 24.71
C HIS A 86 -7.91 10.09 25.57
N SER A 87 -7.29 10.74 26.54
CA SER A 87 -7.89 11.81 27.33
C SER A 87 -7.22 13.14 26.98
N ARG A 88 -7.93 14.24 27.24
CA ARG A 88 -7.41 15.60 27.06
C ARG A 88 -7.49 16.32 28.40
N ASP A 89 -6.35 16.86 28.82
CA ASP A 89 -6.28 17.67 30.04
C ASP A 89 -6.89 19.06 29.81
N GLU A 90 -7.15 19.80 30.89
CA GLU A 90 -7.67 21.18 30.85
C GLU A 90 -6.77 22.13 30.02
N SER A 91 -5.47 21.81 29.91
CA SER A 91 -4.49 22.54 29.09
C SER A 91 -4.47 22.13 27.61
N GLY A 92 -5.36 21.22 27.17
CA GLY A 92 -5.44 20.75 25.79
C GLY A 92 -4.43 19.67 25.41
N LYS A 93 -3.63 19.18 26.37
CA LYS A 93 -2.61 18.15 26.19
C LYS A 93 -3.26 16.77 26.08
N VAL A 94 -2.85 15.98 25.08
CA VAL A 94 -3.40 14.65 24.82
C VAL A 94 -2.56 13.60 25.54
N THR A 95 -3.23 12.75 26.32
CA THR A 95 -2.63 11.62 27.04
C THR A 95 -3.26 10.33 26.54
N ILE A 96 -2.43 9.39 26.09
CA ILE A 96 -2.89 8.08 25.62
C ILE A 96 -3.16 7.18 26.84
N ASP A 97 -4.28 6.46 26.80
CA ASP A 97 -4.62 5.47 27.82
C ASP A 97 -3.70 4.25 27.68
N LYS A 98 -2.70 4.16 28.58
CA LYS A 98 -1.71 3.09 28.59
C LYS A 98 -2.31 1.74 28.95
N ASP A 99 -3.31 1.71 29.85
CA ASP A 99 -3.95 0.47 30.28
C ASP A 99 -4.75 -0.13 29.12
N TYR A 100 -5.49 0.72 28.39
CA TYR A 100 -6.19 0.31 27.17
C TYR A 100 -5.22 -0.21 26.10
N LEU A 101 -4.10 0.50 25.89
CA LEU A 101 -3.10 0.12 24.90
C LEU A 101 -2.49 -1.25 25.22
N VAL A 102 -2.04 -1.48 26.46
CA VAL A 102 -1.47 -2.77 26.89
C VAL A 102 -2.51 -3.88 26.78
N MET A 103 -3.74 -3.65 27.26
CA MET A 103 -4.84 -4.61 27.15
C MET A 103 -5.10 -4.99 25.68
N LYS A 104 -5.17 -4.01 24.77
CA LYS A 104 -5.38 -4.27 23.34
C LYS A 104 -4.20 -4.97 22.68
N GLN A 105 -2.98 -4.61 23.06
CA GLN A 105 -1.78 -5.27 22.58
C GLN A 105 -1.77 -6.75 22.97
N GLU A 106 -2.09 -7.08 24.22
CA GLU A 106 -2.17 -8.47 24.68
C GLU A 106 -3.23 -9.28 23.92
N GLN A 107 -4.42 -8.70 23.70
CA GLN A 107 -5.48 -9.33 22.92
C GLN A 107 -5.04 -9.62 21.48
N LEU A 108 -4.38 -8.66 20.84
CA LEU A 108 -3.90 -8.81 19.46
C LEU A 108 -2.72 -9.78 19.37
N LYS A 109 -1.86 -9.88 20.40
CA LYS A 109 -0.80 -10.89 20.45
C LYS A 109 -1.34 -12.32 20.55
N GLN A 110 -2.54 -12.54 21.09
CA GLN A 110 -3.15 -13.89 21.10
C GLN A 110 -3.51 -14.38 19.69
N VAL A 111 -3.93 -13.49 18.80
CA VAL A 111 -4.34 -13.82 17.42
C VAL A 111 -3.21 -13.64 16.41
N PHE A 112 -2.31 -12.68 16.64
CA PHE A 112 -1.17 -12.37 15.79
C PHE A 112 0.12 -12.26 16.62
N PRO A 113 0.72 -13.39 17.05
CA PRO A 113 1.87 -13.40 17.96
C PRO A 113 3.14 -12.75 17.41
N GLN A 114 3.25 -12.70 16.08
CA GLN A 114 4.38 -12.16 15.33
C GLN A 114 4.31 -10.65 15.11
N LEU A 115 3.19 -10.01 15.44
CA LEU A 115 3.03 -8.57 15.32
C LEU A 115 3.40 -7.88 16.64
N ASP A 116 4.30 -6.90 16.54
CA ASP A 116 4.70 -6.05 17.64
C ASP A 116 4.23 -4.60 17.40
N LEU A 117 4.08 -3.86 18.50
CA LEU A 117 3.74 -2.45 18.46
C LEU A 117 4.96 -1.65 18.01
N MET A 118 4.95 -1.20 16.76
CA MET A 118 6.10 -0.54 16.13
C MET A 118 5.93 0.96 15.92
N GLY A 119 4.75 1.51 16.21
CA GLY A 119 4.53 2.93 16.06
C GLY A 119 3.10 3.33 16.29
N TRP A 120 2.77 4.53 15.83
CA TRP A 120 1.44 5.10 15.94
C TRP A 120 1.14 5.97 14.72
N TYR A 121 -0.15 6.24 14.52
CA TYR A 121 -0.61 7.12 13.46
C TYR A 121 -1.46 8.27 13.99
N ALA A 122 -1.44 9.37 13.25
CA ALA A 122 -2.31 10.51 13.42
C ALA A 122 -2.72 11.10 12.08
N LEU A 123 -3.62 12.07 12.14
CA LEU A 123 -3.98 12.87 10.98
C LEU A 123 -3.22 14.19 10.98
N GLY A 124 -2.87 14.68 9.79
CA GLY A 124 -2.30 16.01 9.61
C GLY A 124 -1.41 16.12 8.39
N ALA A 125 -0.98 17.35 8.10
CA ALA A 125 -0.11 17.63 6.97
C ALA A 125 1.38 17.60 7.34
N ILE A 126 1.71 18.13 8.51
CA ILE A 126 3.08 18.28 9.02
C ILE A 126 3.05 17.92 10.51
N PRO A 127 4.11 17.28 11.06
CA PRO A 127 4.20 17.00 12.48
C PRO A 127 4.19 18.27 13.34
N SER A 128 3.47 18.22 14.44
CA SER A 128 3.26 19.32 15.39
C SER A 128 3.92 19.05 16.75
N VAL A 129 4.02 20.07 17.61
CA VAL A 129 4.56 19.92 18.98
C VAL A 129 3.72 18.95 19.81
N SER A 130 2.39 18.91 19.59
CA SER A 130 1.52 17.90 20.21
C SER A 130 1.87 16.49 19.78
N ASP A 131 2.33 16.30 18.54
CA ASP A 131 2.73 14.98 18.04
C ASP A 131 4.03 14.51 18.70
N ILE A 132 4.99 15.41 18.97
CA ILE A 132 6.16 15.05 19.82
C ILE A 132 5.67 14.59 21.19
N HIS A 133 4.75 15.34 21.80
CA HIS A 133 4.29 14.99 23.13
C HIS A 133 3.66 13.60 23.18
N ILE A 134 2.80 13.26 22.21
CA ILE A 134 2.22 11.92 22.10
C ILE A 134 3.32 10.89 21.81
N HIS A 135 4.23 11.18 20.89
CA HIS A 135 5.35 10.29 20.54
C HIS A 135 6.22 9.93 21.75
N THR A 136 6.48 10.90 22.65
CA THR A 136 7.26 10.63 23.86
C THR A 136 6.60 9.62 24.81
N GLN A 137 5.27 9.48 24.76
CA GLN A 137 4.55 8.49 25.57
C GLN A 137 4.75 7.06 25.07
N PHE A 138 5.15 6.87 23.81
CA PHE A 138 5.40 5.55 23.23
C PHE A 138 6.79 5.00 23.55
N PHE A 139 7.74 5.83 24.00
CA PHE A 139 9.09 5.39 24.37
C PHE A 139 9.10 4.38 25.54
N ASP A 140 8.07 4.39 26.37
CA ASP A 140 7.93 3.41 27.46
C ASP A 140 7.69 1.97 26.95
N ILE A 141 7.22 1.83 25.71
CA ILE A 141 6.81 0.55 25.11
C ILE A 141 7.72 0.14 23.96
N ASN A 142 8.17 1.12 23.17
CA ASN A 142 9.06 0.91 22.03
C ASN A 142 10.17 1.96 22.03
N GLU A 143 11.42 1.51 21.95
CA GLU A 143 12.61 2.37 21.95
C GLU A 143 12.70 3.31 20.72
N SER A 144 12.11 2.92 19.59
CA SER A 144 12.13 3.68 18.34
C SER A 144 10.79 3.56 17.60
N PRO A 145 9.72 4.21 18.09
CA PRO A 145 8.40 4.12 17.47
C PRO A 145 8.35 4.89 16.15
N LEU A 146 7.71 4.32 15.15
CA LEU A 146 7.41 4.99 13.88
C LEU A 146 6.19 5.91 14.05
N PHE A 147 6.21 7.04 13.35
CA PHE A 147 5.05 7.94 13.28
C PHE A 147 4.52 8.03 11.85
N LEU A 148 3.28 7.59 11.63
CA LEU A 148 2.60 7.69 10.33
C LEU A 148 1.56 8.81 10.37
N GLN A 149 1.66 9.76 9.44
CA GLN A 149 0.71 10.85 9.33
C GLN A 149 -0.06 10.76 8.00
N LEU A 150 -1.39 10.79 8.08
CA LEU A 150 -2.27 10.83 6.92
C LEU A 150 -2.90 12.22 6.77
N ASN A 151 -2.81 12.82 5.59
CA ASN A 151 -3.42 14.11 5.29
C ASN A 151 -4.70 13.94 4.43
N PRO A 152 -5.90 13.93 5.04
CA PRO A 152 -7.13 13.72 4.27
C PRO A 152 -7.44 14.89 3.30
N ASN A 153 -6.89 16.08 3.56
CA ASN A 153 -7.14 17.28 2.75
C ASN A 153 -6.21 17.37 1.54
N SER A 154 -5.13 16.57 1.48
CA SER A 154 -4.21 16.59 0.34
C SER A 154 -4.80 15.99 -0.93
N LEU A 155 -5.88 15.19 -0.83
CA LEU A 155 -6.55 14.55 -1.97
C LEU A 155 -7.42 15.53 -2.77
N THR A 156 -7.90 16.61 -2.15
CA THR A 156 -8.77 17.61 -2.79
C THR A 156 -7.98 18.72 -3.49
N ALA A 157 -6.70 18.88 -3.15
CA ALA A 157 -5.81 19.87 -3.73
C ALA A 157 -5.12 19.28 -4.98
N ASN A 158 -5.64 19.63 -6.15
CA ASN A 158 -4.94 19.60 -7.45
C ASN A 158 -4.19 18.31 -7.80
N GLY A 159 -4.91 17.21 -8.07
CA GLY A 159 -4.41 16.13 -8.93
C GLY A 159 -3.09 15.46 -8.51
N ASN A 160 -2.62 15.67 -7.27
CA ASN A 160 -1.44 15.00 -6.74
C ASN A 160 -1.74 13.50 -6.70
N LYS A 161 -1.06 12.76 -7.58
CA LYS A 161 -1.17 11.30 -7.71
C LYS A 161 -0.40 10.54 -6.62
N GLU A 162 0.13 11.25 -5.64
CA GLU A 162 0.87 10.66 -4.52
C GLU A 162 -0.08 10.34 -3.37
N LEU A 163 0.17 9.21 -2.71
CA LEU A 163 -0.58 8.83 -1.52
C LEU A 163 -0.33 9.88 -0.43
N PRO A 164 -1.39 10.40 0.24
CA PRO A 164 -1.27 11.52 1.18
C PRO A 164 -0.80 11.03 2.56
N ILE A 165 0.27 10.26 2.58
CA ILE A 165 0.86 9.68 3.77
C ILE A 165 2.33 10.04 3.86
N ALA A 166 2.78 10.29 5.09
CA ALA A 166 4.18 10.48 5.42
C ALA A 166 4.52 9.59 6.62
N VAL A 167 5.70 8.98 6.58
CA VAL A 167 6.25 8.20 7.69
C VAL A 167 7.45 8.96 8.23
N TYR A 168 7.55 9.02 9.55
CA TYR A 168 8.60 9.72 10.26
C TYR A 168 9.25 8.80 11.28
N GLU A 169 10.56 8.95 11.41
CA GLU A 169 11.35 8.42 12.51
C GLU A 169 11.69 9.56 13.47
N SER A 170 11.93 9.22 14.74
CA SER A 170 12.42 10.17 15.72
C SER A 170 13.94 10.14 15.81
N ILE A 171 14.53 11.33 15.87
CA ILE A 171 15.93 11.52 16.24
C ILE A 171 15.99 12.43 17.46
N ILE A 172 17.00 12.25 18.29
CA ILE A 172 17.29 13.16 19.40
C ILE A 172 18.44 14.05 18.96
N ASP A 173 18.19 15.35 18.84
CA ASP A 173 19.21 16.35 18.48
C ASP A 173 19.28 17.44 19.56
N ILE A 174 20.44 18.10 19.66
CA ILE A 174 20.68 19.15 20.65
C ILE A 174 20.46 20.50 19.98
N ILE A 175 19.29 21.09 20.21
CA ILE A 175 18.96 22.45 19.75
C ILE A 175 19.04 23.38 20.95
N ASP A 176 19.80 24.48 20.81
CA ASP A 176 19.97 25.51 21.85
C ASP A 176 20.42 24.93 23.22
N GLY A 177 21.21 23.85 23.21
CA GLY A 177 21.74 23.20 24.41
C GLY A 177 20.76 22.28 25.14
N GLN A 178 19.55 22.07 24.60
CA GLN A 178 18.61 21.06 25.12
C GLN A 178 18.41 19.93 24.11
N ALA A 179 18.41 18.69 24.62
CA ALA A 179 18.07 17.52 23.83
C ALA A 179 16.56 17.55 23.51
N GLN A 180 16.23 17.62 22.22
CA GLN A 180 14.86 17.63 21.73
C GLN A 180 14.65 16.48 20.74
N THR A 181 13.48 15.86 20.82
CA THR A 181 13.04 14.85 19.84
C THR A 181 12.51 15.55 18.60
N LEU A 182 13.06 15.22 17.44
CA LEU A 182 12.67 15.74 16.13
C LEU A 182 12.19 14.61 15.23
N PHE A 183 11.30 14.93 14.31
CA PHE A 183 10.87 14.01 13.28
C PHE A 183 11.69 14.17 12.01
N VAL A 184 12.16 13.05 11.47
CA VAL A 184 12.81 12.96 10.16
C VAL A 184 11.92 12.15 9.23
N LYS A 185 11.63 12.68 8.04
CA LYS A 185 10.82 11.97 7.06
C LYS A 185 11.58 10.75 6.52
N THR A 186 10.94 9.59 6.56
CA THR A 186 11.49 8.33 6.03
C THR A 186 10.77 7.93 4.74
N GLN A 187 11.53 7.32 3.83
CA GLN A 187 10.96 6.70 2.64
C GLN A 187 10.20 5.43 3.03
N TYR A 188 9.08 5.18 2.37
CA TYR A 188 8.30 3.96 2.54
C TYR A 188 7.98 3.37 1.17
N LYS A 189 7.73 2.06 1.15
CA LYS A 189 7.16 1.35 0.01
C LYS A 189 5.79 0.81 0.40
N ILE A 190 4.89 0.67 -0.57
CA ILE A 190 3.63 -0.06 -0.36
C ILE A 190 3.91 -1.53 -0.62
N ALA A 191 3.80 -2.38 0.40
CA ALA A 191 3.85 -3.82 0.23
C ALA A 191 2.43 -4.37 0.21
N THR A 192 2.22 -5.42 -0.59
CA THR A 192 0.94 -6.13 -0.62
C THR A 192 1.21 -7.62 -0.48
N GLY A 193 0.52 -8.25 0.47
CA GLY A 193 0.43 -9.71 0.48
C GLY A 193 -0.39 -10.20 -0.72
N GLU A 194 -0.30 -11.48 -1.09
CA GLU A 194 -1.01 -12.00 -2.27
C GLU A 194 -2.54 -11.83 -2.16
N ALA A 195 -3.11 -12.18 -1.00
CA ALA A 195 -4.54 -12.02 -0.75
C ALA A 195 -4.96 -10.53 -0.72
N GLU A 196 -4.12 -9.69 -0.11
CA GLU A 196 -4.36 -8.25 -0.02
C GLU A 196 -4.30 -7.58 -1.41
N ARG A 197 -3.34 -7.98 -2.25
CA ARG A 197 -3.21 -7.51 -3.63
C ARG A 197 -4.49 -7.79 -4.42
N ILE A 198 -5.03 -9.01 -4.32
CA ILE A 198 -6.28 -9.39 -4.99
C ILE A 198 -7.45 -8.57 -4.45
N ALA A 199 -7.54 -8.39 -3.14
CA ALA A 199 -8.62 -7.62 -2.51
C ALA A 199 -8.58 -6.13 -2.92
N VAL A 200 -7.41 -5.52 -2.90
CA VAL A 200 -7.20 -4.12 -3.30
C VAL A 200 -7.47 -3.94 -4.79
N ASP A 201 -7.00 -4.84 -5.64
CA ASP A 201 -7.28 -4.82 -7.08
C ASP A 201 -8.78 -4.93 -7.34
N HIS A 202 -9.48 -5.87 -6.69
CA HIS A 202 -10.93 -5.99 -6.79
C HIS A 202 -11.67 -4.73 -6.31
N ALA A 203 -11.28 -4.17 -5.17
CA ALA A 203 -11.90 -2.95 -4.62
C ALA A 203 -11.61 -1.69 -5.47
N SER A 204 -10.47 -1.65 -6.15
CA SER A 204 -10.05 -0.53 -7.00
C SER A 204 -10.71 -0.54 -8.39
N ARG A 205 -11.16 -1.72 -8.85
CA ARG A 205 -11.86 -1.84 -10.13
C ARG A 205 -13.21 -1.12 -10.02
N PRO A 206 -13.46 -0.08 -10.84
CA PRO A 206 -14.78 0.53 -10.87
C PRO A 206 -15.80 -0.56 -11.22
N SER A 207 -16.90 -0.62 -10.48
CA SER A 207 -17.99 -1.55 -10.69
C SER A 207 -18.55 -1.38 -12.11
N LEU A 208 -17.94 -2.05 -13.08
CA LEU A 208 -18.53 -2.29 -14.39
C LEU A 208 -19.70 -3.22 -14.10
N SER A 209 -20.87 -2.61 -13.88
CA SER A 209 -22.23 -3.18 -13.93
C SER A 209 -22.28 -4.71 -13.93
N ALA A 210 -22.88 -5.27 -12.88
CA ALA A 210 -23.02 -6.70 -12.57
C ALA A 210 -23.53 -7.62 -13.70
N ASP A 211 -23.85 -7.11 -14.88
CA ASP A 211 -24.35 -7.84 -16.04
C ASP A 211 -23.25 -8.34 -17.01
N LYS A 212 -21.95 -8.11 -16.72
CA LYS A 212 -20.83 -8.61 -17.56
C LYS A 212 -19.89 -9.58 -16.84
N HIS A 213 -20.42 -10.46 -15.99
CA HIS A 213 -19.68 -11.59 -15.38
C HIS A 213 -19.36 -12.74 -16.36
N GLY A 214 -19.26 -12.47 -17.66
CA GLY A 214 -18.71 -13.44 -18.61
C GLY A 214 -17.18 -13.54 -18.47
N ALA A 215 -16.58 -14.67 -18.89
CA ALA A 215 -15.13 -14.87 -18.91
C ALA A 215 -14.34 -13.73 -19.60
N GLY A 216 -14.98 -12.97 -20.50
CA GLY A 216 -14.41 -11.76 -21.11
C GLY A 216 -14.21 -10.58 -20.14
N GLY A 217 -15.03 -10.44 -19.09
CA GLY A 217 -14.91 -9.35 -18.11
C GLY A 217 -13.63 -9.41 -17.28
N SER A 218 -13.17 -10.61 -16.92
CA SER A 218 -11.91 -10.82 -16.21
C SER A 218 -10.69 -10.50 -17.09
N LEU A 219 -10.70 -10.92 -18.36
CA LEU A 219 -9.63 -10.58 -19.30
C LEU A 219 -9.57 -9.06 -19.58
N ILE A 220 -10.73 -8.45 -19.84
CA ILE A 220 -10.81 -7.00 -20.11
C ILE A 220 -10.27 -6.21 -18.92
N SER A 221 -10.65 -6.57 -17.70
CA SER A 221 -10.17 -5.89 -16.50
C SER A 221 -8.67 -6.08 -16.28
N ASN A 222 -8.12 -7.28 -16.47
CA ASN A 222 -6.68 -7.51 -16.40
C ASN A 222 -5.90 -6.70 -17.46
N LEU A 223 -6.39 -6.66 -18.70
CA LEU A 223 -5.79 -5.84 -19.77
C LEU A 223 -5.92 -4.35 -19.48
N THR A 224 -7.00 -3.92 -18.83
CA THR A 224 -7.20 -2.53 -18.41
C THR A 224 -6.18 -2.14 -17.34
N THR A 225 -5.93 -3.00 -16.35
CA THR A 225 -4.90 -2.77 -15.33
C THR A 225 -3.51 -2.67 -15.96
N GLN A 226 -3.16 -3.57 -16.89
CA GLN A 226 -1.89 -3.51 -17.62
C GLN A 226 -1.76 -2.23 -18.45
N ARG A 227 -2.82 -1.83 -19.17
CA ARG A 227 -2.86 -0.59 -19.94
C ARG A 227 -2.61 0.62 -19.04
N ASN A 228 -3.29 0.71 -17.90
CA ASN A 228 -3.14 1.81 -16.95
C ASN A 228 -1.71 1.88 -16.41
N ALA A 229 -1.09 0.74 -16.11
CA ALA A 229 0.32 0.68 -15.67
C ALA A 229 1.29 1.19 -16.76
N ILE A 230 1.08 0.82 -18.02
CA ILE A 230 1.87 1.31 -19.16
C ILE A 230 1.67 2.82 -19.33
N GLU A 231 0.43 3.31 -19.23
CA GLU A 231 0.12 4.74 -19.32
C GLU A 231 0.80 5.54 -18.19
N MET A 232 0.80 5.00 -16.96
CA MET A 232 1.53 5.59 -15.83
C MET A 232 3.04 5.68 -16.08
N LEU A 233 3.64 4.61 -16.62
CA LEU A 233 5.06 4.60 -16.96
C LEU A 233 5.37 5.62 -18.08
N GLN A 234 4.53 5.68 -19.12
CA GLN A 234 4.69 6.62 -20.22
C GLN A 234 4.60 8.07 -19.73
N MET A 235 3.69 8.38 -18.80
CA MET A 235 3.61 9.72 -18.18
C MET A 235 4.91 10.08 -17.46
N ARG A 236 5.50 9.15 -16.68
CA ARG A 236 6.77 9.38 -15.98
C ARG A 236 7.94 9.59 -16.95
N ILE A 237 8.04 8.78 -18.00
CA ILE A 237 9.07 8.93 -19.04
C ILE A 237 8.92 10.29 -19.75
N ARG A 238 7.68 10.73 -20.01
CA ARG A 238 7.42 12.03 -20.63
C ARG A 238 7.93 13.18 -19.76
N ILE A 239 7.68 13.14 -18.45
CA ILE A 239 8.17 14.15 -17.50
C ILE A 239 9.70 14.23 -17.51
N LEU A 240 10.39 13.09 -17.50
CA LEU A 240 11.86 13.05 -17.57
C LEU A 240 12.39 13.62 -18.88
N LEU A 241 11.71 13.33 -19.99
CA LEU A 241 12.10 13.83 -21.32
C LEU A 241 11.84 15.34 -21.46
N GLU A 242 10.75 15.84 -20.88
CA GLU A 242 10.46 17.29 -20.83
C GLU A 242 11.48 18.02 -19.97
N TYR A 243 11.82 17.47 -18.80
CA TYR A 243 12.89 17.99 -17.93
C TYR A 243 14.22 18.13 -18.70
N LEU A 244 14.69 17.08 -19.38
CA LEU A 244 15.93 17.13 -20.15
C LEU A 244 15.91 18.18 -21.27
N LYS A 245 14.77 18.34 -21.96
CA LYS A 245 14.61 19.37 -23.01
C LYS A 245 14.64 20.78 -22.45
N ASP A 246 14.03 21.00 -21.29
CA ASP A 246 14.01 22.31 -20.65
C ASP A 246 15.38 22.68 -20.06
N THR A 247 16.14 21.70 -19.60
CA THR A 247 17.54 21.85 -19.20
C THR A 247 18.44 22.17 -20.40
N GLU A 248 18.28 21.46 -21.53
CA GLU A 248 19.01 21.76 -22.79
C GLU A 248 18.69 23.17 -23.33
N ALA A 249 17.42 23.58 -23.24
CA ALA A 249 16.97 24.91 -23.65
C ALA A 249 17.36 26.04 -22.67
N GLY A 250 17.98 25.70 -21.52
CA GLY A 250 18.41 26.66 -20.51
C GLY A 250 17.29 27.31 -19.69
N LYS A 251 16.09 26.73 -19.68
CA LYS A 251 14.96 27.25 -18.88
C LYS A 251 15.08 26.91 -17.40
N ILE A 252 15.71 25.79 -17.08
CA ILE A 252 15.88 25.24 -15.73
C ILE A 252 17.39 25.06 -15.49
N PRO A 253 17.94 25.40 -14.30
CA PRO A 253 19.34 25.15 -13.98
C PRO A 253 19.66 23.65 -14.07
N VAL A 254 20.84 23.34 -14.58
CA VAL A 254 21.32 21.97 -14.75
C VAL A 254 21.61 21.36 -13.38
N ASP A 255 20.94 20.26 -13.05
CA ASP A 255 21.26 19.42 -11.90
C ASP A 255 21.96 18.13 -12.38
N HIS A 256 23.28 18.09 -12.21
CA HIS A 256 24.10 16.97 -12.66
C HIS A 256 23.85 15.67 -11.88
N ASP A 257 23.30 15.72 -10.67
CA ASP A 257 22.94 14.51 -9.94
C ASP A 257 21.74 13.80 -10.59
N ILE A 258 20.74 14.57 -11.01
CA ILE A 258 19.56 14.05 -11.71
C ILE A 258 19.96 13.52 -13.09
N GLU A 259 20.77 14.26 -13.85
CA GLU A 259 21.25 13.81 -15.18
C GLU A 259 22.03 12.50 -15.08
N ARG A 260 22.91 12.37 -14.07
CA ARG A 260 23.66 11.14 -13.82
C ARG A 260 22.74 9.97 -13.48
N GLN A 261 21.70 10.20 -12.68
CA GLN A 261 20.70 9.16 -12.38
C GLN A 261 19.92 8.73 -13.63
N ILE A 262 19.51 9.68 -14.47
CA ILE A 262 18.82 9.38 -15.74
C ILE A 262 19.75 8.61 -16.68
N SER A 263 21.01 9.02 -16.82
CA SER A 263 22.01 8.29 -17.61
C SER A 263 22.21 6.86 -17.09
N SER A 264 22.32 6.69 -15.78
CA SER A 264 22.40 5.35 -15.16
C SER A 264 21.16 4.51 -15.44
N LEU A 265 19.96 5.12 -15.50
CA LEU A 265 18.73 4.41 -15.82
C LEU A 265 18.73 3.93 -17.28
N CYS A 266 19.11 4.80 -18.22
CA CYS A 266 19.20 4.45 -19.64
C CYS A 266 20.22 3.34 -19.89
N ASN A 267 21.38 3.39 -19.21
CA ASN A 267 22.43 2.39 -19.35
C ASN A 267 22.08 1.02 -18.73
N ARG A 268 21.04 0.95 -17.89
CA ARG A 268 20.51 -0.31 -17.34
C ARG A 268 19.55 -1.03 -18.29
N LEU A 269 19.17 -0.40 -19.40
CA LEU A 269 18.30 -1.01 -20.40
C LEU A 269 19.16 -1.73 -21.46
N PRO A 270 18.82 -2.98 -21.83
CA PRO A 270 17.72 -3.82 -21.35
C PRO A 270 18.00 -4.48 -19.99
N VAL A 271 16.99 -4.52 -19.10
CA VAL A 271 17.13 -4.96 -17.70
C VAL A 271 17.61 -6.41 -17.57
N VAL A 272 17.15 -7.30 -18.46
CA VAL A 272 17.56 -8.71 -18.50
C VAL A 272 17.65 -9.16 -19.96
N ASN A 273 18.84 -9.54 -20.40
CA ASN A 273 19.07 -10.16 -21.71
C ASN A 273 20.17 -11.24 -21.63
N THR A 274 20.07 -12.08 -20.61
CA THR A 274 20.97 -13.21 -20.38
C THR A 274 20.43 -14.47 -21.07
N LYS A 275 21.32 -15.37 -21.50
CA LYS A 275 20.91 -16.62 -22.18
C LYS A 275 20.15 -17.55 -21.24
N GLU A 276 20.52 -17.54 -19.97
CA GLU A 276 19.92 -18.31 -18.89
C GLU A 276 18.46 -17.92 -18.71
N PHE A 277 18.19 -16.60 -18.61
CA PHE A 277 16.82 -16.06 -18.55
C PHE A 277 15.99 -16.47 -19.77
N ASN A 278 16.55 -16.39 -21.00
CA ASN A 278 15.81 -16.79 -22.19
C ASN A 278 15.45 -18.29 -22.18
N ALA A 279 16.35 -19.14 -21.70
CA ALA A 279 16.08 -20.57 -21.58
C ALA A 279 14.98 -20.85 -20.54
N GLU A 280 15.02 -20.17 -19.39
CA GLU A 280 13.99 -20.28 -18.35
C GLU A 280 12.64 -19.73 -18.80
N PHE A 281 12.62 -18.57 -19.45
CA PHE A 281 11.43 -17.95 -20.03
C PHE A 281 10.78 -18.86 -21.08
N LEU A 282 11.56 -19.46 -21.98
CA LEU A 282 11.05 -20.40 -22.98
C LEU A 282 10.49 -21.67 -22.33
N LYS A 283 11.12 -22.15 -21.25
CA LYS A 283 10.61 -23.30 -20.50
C LYS A 283 9.25 -22.99 -19.89
N GLU A 284 9.13 -21.88 -19.16
CA GLU A 284 7.86 -21.45 -18.55
C GLU A 284 6.78 -21.23 -19.61
N TYR A 285 7.13 -20.58 -20.73
CA TYR A 285 6.23 -20.37 -21.86
C TYR A 285 5.68 -21.69 -22.41
N ASN A 286 6.56 -22.67 -22.67
CA ASN A 286 6.16 -23.98 -23.17
C ASN A 286 5.26 -24.73 -22.17
N ASP A 287 5.55 -24.65 -20.87
CA ASP A 287 4.75 -25.29 -19.81
C ASP A 287 3.34 -24.68 -19.73
N VAL A 288 3.21 -23.36 -19.81
CA VAL A 288 1.91 -22.66 -19.82
C VAL A 288 1.11 -23.01 -21.08
N VAL A 289 1.75 -23.05 -22.25
CA VAL A 289 1.07 -23.43 -23.50
C VAL A 289 0.60 -24.89 -23.46
N LEU A 290 1.44 -25.80 -22.98
CA LEU A 290 1.10 -27.22 -22.87
C LEU A 290 -0.06 -27.46 -21.90
N THR A 291 -0.03 -26.85 -20.72
CA THR A 291 -1.11 -26.96 -19.73
C THR A 291 -2.42 -26.37 -20.25
N SER A 292 -2.36 -25.21 -20.93
CA SER A 292 -3.52 -24.61 -21.59
C SER A 292 -4.10 -25.49 -22.70
N TYR A 293 -3.23 -26.14 -23.48
CA TYR A 293 -3.64 -27.06 -24.53
C TYR A 293 -4.35 -28.30 -23.95
N LEU A 294 -3.78 -28.91 -22.91
CA LEU A 294 -4.40 -30.05 -22.21
C LEU A 294 -5.74 -29.68 -21.56
N ALA A 295 -5.85 -28.48 -20.97
CA ALA A 295 -7.12 -27.97 -20.44
C ALA A 295 -8.16 -27.77 -21.54
N THR A 296 -7.75 -27.30 -22.72
CA THR A 296 -8.64 -27.13 -23.88
C THR A 296 -9.14 -28.47 -24.42
N ILE A 297 -8.27 -29.48 -24.51
CA ILE A 297 -8.67 -30.85 -24.87
C ILE A 297 -9.66 -31.40 -23.84
N THR A 298 -9.39 -31.22 -22.55
CA THR A 298 -10.26 -31.69 -21.45
C THR A 298 -11.65 -31.06 -21.55
N LYS A 299 -11.72 -29.75 -21.82
CA LYS A 299 -12.98 -29.05 -22.08
C LYS A 299 -13.69 -29.58 -23.32
N GLY A 300 -12.94 -29.86 -24.40
CA GLY A 300 -13.46 -30.47 -25.62
C GLY A 300 -14.09 -31.85 -25.37
N VAL A 301 -13.42 -32.72 -24.61
CA VAL A 301 -13.93 -34.04 -24.21
C VAL A 301 -15.19 -33.90 -23.36
N ASN A 302 -15.23 -32.94 -22.43
CA ASN A 302 -16.43 -32.65 -21.65
C ASN A 302 -17.61 -32.23 -22.55
N SER A 303 -17.38 -31.33 -23.52
CA SER A 303 -18.42 -30.93 -24.48
C SER A 303 -18.89 -32.10 -25.36
N VAL A 304 -18.00 -33.03 -25.73
CA VAL A 304 -18.36 -34.25 -26.45
C VAL A 304 -19.20 -35.18 -25.56
N ASN A 305 -18.85 -35.36 -24.29
CA ASN A 305 -19.64 -36.14 -23.35
C ASN A 305 -21.04 -35.55 -23.15
N GLU A 306 -21.15 -34.23 -22.97
CA GLU A 306 -22.46 -33.54 -22.90
C GLU A 306 -23.29 -33.73 -24.18
N LEU A 307 -22.64 -33.75 -25.35
CA LEU A 307 -23.31 -34.03 -26.63
C LEU A 307 -23.81 -35.48 -26.66
N ILE A 308 -22.97 -36.44 -26.28
CA ILE A 308 -23.33 -37.86 -26.23
C ILE A 308 -24.52 -38.08 -25.28
N ASP A 309 -24.51 -37.47 -24.10
CA ASP A 309 -25.62 -37.55 -23.14
C ASP A 309 -26.92 -37.01 -23.73
N LYS A 310 -26.86 -35.85 -24.40
CA LYS A 310 -28.03 -35.26 -25.09
C LYS A 310 -28.52 -36.14 -26.23
N VAL A 311 -27.63 -36.67 -27.06
CA VAL A 311 -27.97 -37.56 -28.18
C VAL A 311 -28.61 -38.84 -27.65
N ASN A 312 -28.04 -39.45 -26.61
CA ASN A 312 -28.60 -40.65 -25.98
C ASN A 312 -29.98 -40.38 -25.40
N PHE A 313 -30.22 -39.20 -24.83
CA PHE A 313 -31.54 -38.81 -24.33
C PHE A 313 -32.56 -38.60 -25.47
N THR A 314 -32.17 -37.96 -26.57
CA THR A 314 -33.10 -37.69 -27.69
C THR A 314 -33.33 -38.88 -28.60
N HIS A 315 -32.33 -39.74 -28.81
CA HIS A 315 -32.46 -40.93 -29.65
C HIS A 315 -33.09 -42.11 -28.89
N ASN A 316 -32.90 -42.20 -27.57
CA ASN A 316 -33.68 -43.14 -26.75
C ASN A 316 -35.01 -42.51 -26.35
N VAL A 317 -35.89 -42.24 -27.32
CA VAL A 317 -37.32 -42.10 -27.02
C VAL A 317 -37.83 -43.49 -26.61
N PRO A 318 -38.35 -43.71 -25.39
CA PRO A 318 -38.95 -44.98 -25.00
C PRO A 318 -40.30 -45.10 -25.71
N GLY A 319 -40.25 -45.64 -26.93
CA GLY A 319 -41.39 -45.74 -27.84
C GLY A 319 -41.46 -47.07 -28.58
N SER A 320 -41.08 -48.18 -27.94
CA SER A 320 -41.61 -49.52 -28.23
C SER A 320 -41.05 -50.53 -27.24
N LEU A 321 -41.82 -50.83 -26.19
CA LEU A 321 -42.12 -52.20 -25.75
C LEU A 321 -43.14 -52.09 -24.60
N MET A 322 -44.40 -52.17 -25.00
CA MET A 322 -45.52 -52.57 -24.17
C MET A 322 -45.13 -53.87 -23.44
N GLY A 323 -45.06 -53.89 -22.10
CA GLY A 323 -44.73 -55.13 -21.39
C GLY A 323 -44.33 -55.04 -19.91
N GLY A 324 -45.22 -54.53 -19.06
CA GLY A 324 -45.37 -55.04 -17.69
C GLY A 324 -44.37 -54.64 -16.59
N ARG A 325 -44.96 -54.30 -15.42
CA ARG A 325 -44.41 -54.24 -14.04
C ARG A 325 -43.64 -52.99 -13.60
N GLY A 326 -44.38 -52.06 -12.98
CA GLY A 326 -44.29 -51.68 -11.56
C GLY A 326 -43.00 -50.99 -11.04
N PRO A 327 -43.11 -49.83 -10.34
CA PRO A 327 -41.95 -49.03 -9.96
C PRO A 327 -41.19 -49.62 -8.76
N GLY A 328 -40.00 -50.16 -9.01
CA GLY A 328 -39.03 -50.55 -7.98
C GLY A 328 -38.11 -49.39 -7.63
N SER A 329 -38.38 -48.75 -6.48
CA SER A 329 -37.53 -47.75 -5.85
C SER A 329 -36.09 -48.27 -5.66
N ARG A 330 -35.09 -47.60 -6.23
CA ARG A 330 -33.66 -47.89 -5.95
C ARG A 330 -32.97 -46.63 -5.40
N LYS A 331 -32.84 -46.62 -4.07
CA LYS A 331 -32.00 -45.75 -3.26
C LYS A 331 -30.58 -45.65 -3.84
N GLY A 332 -30.10 -44.43 -4.08
CA GLY A 332 -28.69 -44.15 -4.31
C GLY A 332 -27.87 -44.46 -3.08
N LYS A 333 -26.90 -45.37 -3.20
CA LYS A 333 -25.79 -45.50 -2.25
C LYS A 333 -24.70 -44.52 -2.67
N ALA A 334 -24.54 -43.46 -1.88
CA ALA A 334 -23.32 -42.65 -1.89
C ALA A 334 -22.14 -43.55 -1.47
N ARG A 335 -21.12 -43.64 -2.33
CA ARG A 335 -19.81 -44.17 -1.97
C ARG A 335 -18.95 -42.99 -1.53
N THR A 336 -18.74 -42.89 -0.22
CA THR A 336 -17.61 -42.19 0.39
C THR A 336 -16.32 -42.93 0.01
N PHE A 337 -15.36 -42.20 -0.52
CA PHE A 337 -13.95 -42.63 -0.54
C PHE A 337 -13.27 -41.97 0.64
N ALA A 338 -12.61 -42.80 1.45
CA ALA A 338 -11.65 -42.41 2.47
C ALA A 338 -10.30 -42.08 1.81
#